data_AF-D2W180-F1
#
_entry.id   AF-D2W180-F1
#
_cell.length_a   1.000
_cell.length_b   1.000
_cell.length_c   1.000
_cell.angle_alpha   90.00
_cell.angle_beta   90.00
_cell.angle_gamma   90.00
#
_symmetry.space_group_name_H-M   'P 1'
#
loop_
_entity.id
_entity.type
_entity.pdbx_description
1 polymer ?
#
loop_
_entity_poly.entity_id
_entity_poly.type
_entity_poly.pdbx_seq_one_letter_code
_entity_poly.pdbx_strand_id
1 'polypeptide(L)'
;MFSLLKKITGSGQQQQPIISRKINSEARLSENDMKDLEKLTNELNSKISSPNLRALLAIYSKNIDEINGSEVVLDQSIADLENRFLSVHKEQKSLIFAHPELSNSNEDEEMVDGEDMYEYIKKKSMIKNELKKLNSEFSKSKITYCHYFCKEETDFIQKNGNKKDECKSYILRPSVAFDPFIVTGEDFHFRLASSFLNHANAGFTLNEVTYVCNPYNLKKFNEKKRELAKRHNFMLDSMKPLILFHGNRLESNYDSIMKTNFSISKVGSNTGNLGYYGKGVYFSSIPSYSAAYAGTNILLVCLVFTGKAYPLQQITMGCPRQEGYDSHTSPDGYSEVVIFDEDQILPIYKIKYSV
;
A
#
# COMPACT_ATOMS: atom_id res chain seq x y z
N MET A 1 34.79 8.49 -67.03
CA MET A 1 35.41 9.54 -66.18
C MET A 1 35.66 8.90 -64.81
N PHE A 2 36.92 8.47 -64.59
CA PHE A 2 37.56 7.93 -63.36
C PHE A 2 36.82 6.84 -62.53
N SER A 3 37.16 5.55 -62.61
CA SER A 3 38.34 4.83 -62.05
C SER A 3 38.49 5.02 -60.52
N LEU A 4 38.58 3.99 -59.68
CA LEU A 4 39.69 3.03 -59.62
C LEU A 4 39.35 1.77 -58.81
N LEU A 5 39.85 0.63 -59.31
CA LEU A 5 40.02 -0.67 -58.64
C LEU A 5 41.14 -0.64 -57.58
N LYS A 6 41.05 -1.48 -56.53
CA LYS A 6 41.99 -2.61 -56.35
C LYS A 6 41.66 -3.53 -55.15
N LYS A 7 41.68 -4.83 -55.46
CA LYS A 7 41.84 -6.01 -54.58
C LYS A 7 43.12 -5.94 -53.76
N ILE A 8 43.13 -6.51 -52.55
CA ILE A 8 44.16 -7.45 -52.05
C ILE A 8 43.49 -8.53 -51.17
N THR A 9 43.99 -9.76 -51.36
CA THR A 9 43.69 -11.07 -50.75
C THR A 9 44.22 -11.24 -49.32
N GLY A 10 43.62 -12.13 -48.53
CA GLY A 10 44.27 -12.65 -47.31
C GLY A 10 43.44 -13.68 -46.56
N SER A 11 43.81 -14.95 -46.75
CA SER A 11 43.33 -16.15 -46.06
C SER A 11 43.72 -16.20 -44.58
N GLY A 12 42.85 -16.74 -43.72
CA GLY A 12 43.21 -17.13 -42.36
C GLY A 12 42.05 -17.77 -41.61
N GLN A 13 41.89 -19.09 -41.74
CA GLN A 13 41.10 -19.90 -40.80
C GLN A 13 41.85 -19.99 -39.48
N GLN A 14 41.18 -19.66 -38.37
CA GLN A 14 41.41 -20.31 -37.07
C GLN A 14 40.10 -20.37 -36.29
N GLN A 15 39.77 -21.57 -35.84
CA GLN A 15 38.55 -21.96 -35.15
C GLN A 15 38.75 -21.96 -33.61
N GLN A 16 37.64 -21.61 -32.92
CA GLN A 16 37.20 -22.03 -31.56
C GLN A 16 37.75 -21.29 -30.31
N PRO A 17 37.00 -21.26 -29.17
CA PRO A 17 35.57 -21.54 -28.96
C PRO A 17 34.79 -20.41 -28.23
N ILE A 18 33.48 -20.41 -28.48
CA ILE A 18 32.46 -19.66 -27.74
C ILE A 18 32.14 -20.42 -26.45
N ILE A 19 32.26 -19.76 -25.30
CA ILE A 19 31.64 -20.20 -24.05
C ILE A 19 30.63 -19.12 -23.65
N SER A 20 29.37 -19.29 -24.06
CA SER A 20 28.22 -18.62 -23.45
C SER A 20 27.50 -19.66 -22.58
N ARG A 21 27.58 -19.50 -21.26
CA ARG A 21 26.74 -20.25 -20.33
C ARG A 21 25.31 -19.72 -20.43
N LYS A 22 24.42 -20.49 -21.05
CA LYS A 22 22.98 -20.39 -20.82
C LYS A 22 22.68 -20.91 -19.41
N ILE A 23 22.15 -20.03 -18.55
CA ILE A 23 21.38 -20.45 -17.39
C ILE A 23 19.92 -20.43 -17.84
N ASN A 24 19.40 -21.60 -18.19
CA ASN A 24 17.97 -21.84 -18.31
C ASN A 24 17.50 -22.43 -16.99
N SER A 25 16.67 -21.70 -16.25
CA SER A 25 15.69 -22.29 -15.34
C SER A 25 14.64 -21.23 -14.98
N GLU A 26 13.72 -20.95 -15.90
CA GLU A 26 12.41 -20.47 -15.50
C GLU A 26 11.70 -21.66 -14.83
N ALA A 27 11.71 -21.70 -13.50
CA ALA A 27 10.84 -22.60 -12.75
C ALA A 27 9.41 -22.13 -12.99
N ARG A 28 8.73 -22.79 -13.93
CA ARG A 28 7.28 -22.65 -14.09
C ARG A 28 6.62 -23.40 -12.95
N LEU A 29 5.76 -22.69 -12.20
CA LEU A 29 4.85 -23.30 -11.24
C LEU A 29 4.07 -24.41 -11.94
N SER A 30 3.89 -25.54 -11.25
CA SER A 30 3.08 -26.62 -11.81
C SER A 30 1.63 -26.15 -11.97
N GLU A 31 0.87 -26.79 -12.87
CA GLU A 31 -0.55 -26.48 -13.02
C GLU A 31 -1.34 -26.64 -11.71
N ASN A 32 -0.87 -27.50 -10.81
CA ASN A 32 -1.45 -27.67 -9.48
C ASN A 32 -1.15 -26.45 -8.58
N ASP A 33 0.09 -25.95 -8.60
CA ASP A 33 0.46 -24.74 -7.85
C ASP A 33 -0.33 -23.52 -8.34
N MET A 34 -0.58 -23.43 -9.65
CA MET A 34 -1.41 -22.35 -10.23
C MET A 34 -2.87 -22.45 -9.79
N LYS A 35 -3.45 -23.65 -9.77
CA LYS A 35 -4.83 -23.87 -9.28
C LYS A 35 -4.96 -23.60 -7.78
N ASP A 36 -3.97 -23.97 -7.00
CA ASP A 36 -3.94 -23.68 -5.56
C ASP A 36 -3.82 -22.18 -5.29
N LEU A 37 -3.03 -21.45 -6.10
CA LEU A 37 -2.92 -20.00 -6.03
C LEU A 37 -4.25 -19.31 -6.37
N GLU A 38 -4.95 -19.81 -7.40
CA GLU A 38 -6.23 -19.28 -7.85
C GLU A 38 -7.33 -19.52 -6.82
N LYS A 39 -7.35 -20.72 -6.22
CA LYS A 39 -8.24 -21.07 -5.11
C LYS A 39 -7.98 -20.20 -3.88
N LEU A 40 -6.72 -20.00 -3.50
CA LEU A 40 -6.33 -19.13 -2.38
C LEU A 40 -6.74 -17.68 -2.64
N THR A 41 -6.56 -17.19 -3.87
CA THR A 41 -6.95 -15.85 -4.31
C THR A 41 -8.47 -15.66 -4.24
N ASN A 42 -9.24 -16.66 -4.64
CA ASN A 42 -10.71 -16.65 -4.57
C ASN A 42 -11.23 -16.76 -3.13
N GLU A 43 -10.56 -17.53 -2.26
CA GLU A 43 -10.85 -17.57 -0.82
C GLU A 43 -10.51 -16.24 -0.10
N LEU A 44 -9.42 -15.57 -0.49
CA LEU A 44 -9.06 -14.24 0.00
C LEU A 44 -10.06 -13.18 -0.47
N ASN A 45 -10.48 -13.24 -1.74
CA ASN A 45 -11.45 -12.30 -2.31
C ASN A 45 -12.86 -12.46 -1.72
N SER A 46 -13.25 -13.69 -1.34
CA SER A 46 -14.55 -13.98 -0.74
C SER A 46 -14.63 -13.66 0.76
N LYS A 47 -13.49 -13.63 1.47
CA LYS A 47 -13.44 -13.28 2.91
C LYS A 47 -13.19 -11.79 3.19
N ILE A 48 -12.79 -11.00 2.19
CA ILE A 48 -12.50 -9.56 2.34
C ILE A 48 -13.59 -8.75 1.65
N SER A 49 -14.67 -8.42 2.38
CA SER A 49 -15.83 -7.67 1.84
C SER A 49 -15.70 -6.15 1.98
N SER A 50 -14.59 -5.62 2.48
CA SER A 50 -14.39 -4.18 2.66
C SER A 50 -13.53 -3.59 1.53
N PRO A 51 -14.09 -2.76 0.63
CA PRO A 51 -13.34 -2.00 -0.37
C PRO A 51 -12.20 -1.16 0.24
N ASN A 52 -12.40 -0.65 1.45
CA ASN A 52 -11.40 0.11 2.20
C ASN A 52 -10.19 -0.77 2.59
N LEU A 53 -10.42 -2.05 2.90
CA LEU A 53 -9.34 -2.97 3.22
C LEU A 53 -8.56 -3.41 1.97
N ARG A 54 -9.23 -3.55 0.81
CA ARG A 54 -8.55 -3.79 -0.48
C ARG A 54 -7.70 -2.60 -0.90
N ALA A 55 -8.22 -1.38 -0.73
CA ALA A 55 -7.44 -0.15 -0.92
C ALA A 55 -6.24 -0.11 0.02
N LEU A 56 -6.42 -0.38 1.32
CA LEU A 56 -5.33 -0.51 2.30
C LEU A 56 -4.27 -1.55 1.93
N LEU A 57 -4.66 -2.73 1.44
CA LEU A 57 -3.71 -3.76 1.03
C LEU A 57 -2.94 -3.38 -0.25
N ALA A 58 -3.61 -2.75 -1.21
CA ALA A 58 -2.98 -2.22 -2.42
C ALA A 58 -2.02 -1.05 -2.12
N ILE A 59 -2.35 -0.20 -1.13
CA ILE A 59 -1.50 0.88 -0.59
C ILE A 59 -0.16 0.31 -0.10
N TYR A 60 -0.16 -0.83 0.60
CA TYR A 60 1.08 -1.38 1.17
C TYR A 60 1.98 -2.09 0.18
N SER A 61 1.43 -2.76 -0.82
CA SER A 61 2.23 -3.51 -1.79
C SER A 61 2.87 -2.60 -2.84
N LYS A 62 2.24 -1.48 -3.21
CA LYS A 62 2.72 -0.59 -4.29
C LYS A 62 3.70 0.49 -3.83
N ASN A 63 3.57 0.97 -2.60
CA ASN A 63 4.44 2.01 -2.03
C ASN A 63 5.89 1.55 -1.78
N ILE A 64 6.17 0.25 -1.74
CA ILE A 64 7.52 -0.29 -1.56
C ILE A 64 8.37 -0.11 -2.83
N ASP A 65 7.75 -0.14 -4.01
CA ASP A 65 8.46 -0.05 -5.29
C ASP A 65 8.68 1.41 -5.75
N GLU A 66 7.76 2.33 -5.41
CA GLU A 66 7.85 3.74 -5.81
C GLU A 66 8.86 4.56 -4.98
N ILE A 67 9.07 4.21 -3.70
CA ILE A 67 10.01 4.92 -2.81
C ILE A 67 11.49 4.61 -3.17
N ASN A 68 11.77 3.55 -3.94
CA ASN A 68 13.13 3.12 -4.29
C ASN A 68 13.70 3.73 -5.59
N GLY A 69 13.16 4.87 -6.06
CA GLY A 69 13.86 5.73 -7.01
C GLY A 69 13.48 5.54 -8.48
N SER A 70 12.22 5.81 -8.83
CA SER A 70 11.87 6.14 -10.21
C SER A 70 11.30 7.55 -10.28
N GLU A 71 11.88 8.38 -11.14
CA GLU A 71 11.34 9.68 -11.54
C GLU A 71 9.86 9.57 -11.94
N VAL A 72 9.02 10.41 -11.35
CA VAL A 72 7.63 10.60 -11.74
C VAL A 72 7.56 11.86 -12.58
N VAL A 73 7.43 11.68 -13.90
CA VAL A 73 7.05 12.77 -14.81
C VAL A 73 5.52 12.80 -14.83
N LEU A 74 4.92 13.80 -14.19
CA LEU A 74 3.49 14.10 -14.33
C LEU A 74 3.29 14.77 -15.69
N ASP A 75 2.75 14.02 -16.64
CA ASP A 75 2.69 14.40 -18.04
C ASP A 75 1.24 14.68 -18.47
N GLN A 76 1.07 15.70 -19.32
CA GLN A 76 -0.19 16.04 -19.99
C GLN A 76 -0.77 14.84 -20.77
N SER A 77 0.02 13.80 -21.00
CA SER A 77 -0.38 12.54 -21.64
C SER A 77 -1.45 11.73 -20.89
N ILE A 78 -1.65 11.92 -19.58
CA ILE A 78 -2.64 11.11 -18.83
C ILE A 78 -4.08 11.51 -19.15
N ALA A 79 -4.39 12.81 -19.17
CA ALA A 79 -5.73 13.29 -19.53
C ALA A 79 -6.11 12.88 -20.97
N ASP A 80 -5.11 12.84 -21.87
CA ASP A 80 -5.29 12.36 -23.24
C ASP A 80 -5.55 10.85 -23.29
N LEU A 81 -4.88 10.04 -22.46
CA LEU A 81 -5.14 8.61 -22.32
C LEU A 81 -6.55 8.34 -21.79
N GLU A 82 -7.02 9.13 -20.82
CA GLU A 82 -8.37 9.03 -20.24
C GLU A 82 -9.46 9.39 -21.26
N ASN A 83 -9.28 10.50 -21.98
CA ASN A 83 -10.21 10.90 -23.04
C ASN A 83 -10.27 9.86 -24.16
N ARG A 84 -9.13 9.27 -24.54
CA ARG A 84 -9.07 8.16 -25.51
C ARG A 84 -9.79 6.92 -24.98
N PHE A 85 -9.56 6.54 -23.73
CA PHE A 85 -10.23 5.39 -23.11
C PHE A 85 -11.76 5.56 -23.09
N LEU A 86 -12.25 6.72 -22.67
CA LEU A 86 -13.68 7.03 -22.64
C LEU A 86 -14.31 6.97 -24.04
N SER A 87 -13.61 7.50 -25.05
CA SER A 87 -14.06 7.44 -26.46
C SER A 87 -14.19 6.00 -26.95
N VAL A 88 -13.15 5.18 -26.75
CA VAL A 88 -13.13 3.76 -27.16
C VAL A 88 -14.20 2.96 -26.43
N HIS A 89 -14.41 3.23 -25.13
CA HIS A 89 -15.45 2.56 -24.35
C HIS A 89 -16.87 2.96 -24.80
N LYS A 90 -17.08 4.23 -25.19
CA LYS A 90 -18.35 4.68 -25.78
C LYS A 90 -18.63 3.98 -27.10
N GLU A 91 -17.61 3.83 -27.94
CA GLU A 91 -17.72 3.11 -29.21
C GLU A 91 -18.02 1.62 -29.01
N GLN A 92 -17.37 0.98 -28.05
CA GLN A 92 -17.65 -0.41 -27.67
C GLN A 92 -19.11 -0.60 -27.24
N LYS A 93 -19.65 0.32 -26.43
CA LYS A 93 -21.05 0.27 -25.99
C LYS A 93 -22.02 0.40 -27.16
N SER A 94 -21.78 1.36 -28.07
CA SER A 94 -22.59 1.51 -29.28
C SER A 94 -22.55 0.25 -30.15
N LEU A 95 -21.39 -0.39 -30.25
CA LEU A 95 -21.16 -1.61 -31.02
C LEU A 95 -21.91 -2.81 -30.41
N ILE A 96 -21.89 -2.98 -29.09
CA ILE A 96 -22.65 -4.03 -28.38
C ILE A 96 -24.15 -3.76 -28.47
N PHE A 97 -24.58 -2.49 -28.40
CA PHE A 97 -26.00 -2.14 -28.52
C PHE A 97 -26.57 -2.47 -29.90
N ALA A 98 -25.79 -2.23 -30.97
CA ALA A 98 -26.18 -2.56 -32.33
C ALA A 98 -26.24 -4.08 -32.57
N HIS A 99 -25.42 -4.87 -31.86
CA HIS A 99 -25.29 -6.32 -32.04
C HIS A 99 -25.10 -7.05 -30.68
N PRO A 100 -26.17 -7.20 -29.88
CA PRO A 100 -26.12 -7.76 -28.54
C PRO A 100 -25.63 -9.22 -28.47
N GLU A 101 -25.86 -9.98 -29.54
CA GLU A 101 -25.53 -11.39 -29.70
C GLU A 101 -24.03 -11.69 -29.58
N LEU A 102 -23.19 -10.67 -29.73
CA LEU A 102 -21.72 -10.79 -29.71
C LEU A 102 -21.08 -10.38 -28.37
N SER A 103 -21.89 -10.17 -27.33
CA SER A 103 -21.44 -9.78 -25.99
C SER A 103 -20.74 -10.89 -25.19
N ASN A 104 -20.94 -12.17 -25.57
CA ASN A 104 -20.47 -13.34 -24.80
C ASN A 104 -19.67 -14.39 -25.61
N SER A 105 -19.35 -14.14 -26.88
CA SER A 105 -18.57 -15.09 -27.68
C SER A 105 -17.07 -15.03 -27.32
N ASN A 106 -16.64 -15.93 -26.44
CA ASN A 106 -15.23 -16.28 -26.28
C ASN A 106 -14.87 -17.30 -27.36
N GLU A 107 -14.25 -16.77 -28.42
CA GLU A 107 -13.43 -17.50 -29.40
C GLU A 107 -14.20 -18.41 -30.38
N ASP A 108 -13.72 -18.36 -31.61
CA ASP A 108 -14.10 -19.15 -32.78
C ASP A 108 -15.50 -18.89 -33.37
N GLU A 109 -15.72 -17.65 -33.82
CA GLU A 109 -16.83 -17.32 -34.72
C GLU A 109 -16.54 -17.88 -36.11
N GLU A 110 -17.19 -19.00 -36.46
CA GLU A 110 -17.31 -19.47 -37.84
C GLU A 110 -17.80 -18.32 -38.73
N MET A 111 -17.23 -18.20 -39.94
CA MET A 111 -17.57 -17.13 -40.89
C MET A 111 -19.08 -17.14 -41.20
N VAL A 112 -19.83 -16.28 -40.54
CA VAL A 112 -21.21 -15.95 -40.91
C VAL A 112 -21.13 -15.03 -42.12
N ASP A 113 -21.58 -15.54 -43.26
CA ASP A 113 -21.44 -14.92 -44.57
C ASP A 113 -22.33 -13.67 -44.69
N GLY A 114 -21.73 -12.49 -44.57
CA GLY A 114 -22.40 -11.19 -44.72
C GLY A 114 -21.41 -10.01 -44.63
N GLU A 115 -21.41 -9.12 -45.63
CA GLU A 115 -20.53 -7.94 -45.69
C GLU A 115 -20.61 -7.06 -44.42
N ASP A 116 -21.81 -6.89 -43.87
CA ASP A 116 -22.04 -6.10 -42.64
C ASP A 116 -21.41 -6.76 -41.40
N MET A 117 -21.42 -8.09 -41.33
CA MET A 117 -20.85 -8.85 -40.23
C MET A 117 -19.31 -8.79 -40.26
N TYR A 118 -18.72 -8.79 -41.44
CA TYR A 118 -17.27 -8.66 -41.60
C TYR A 118 -16.76 -7.30 -41.11
N GLU A 119 -17.39 -6.19 -41.53
CA GLU A 119 -17.00 -4.85 -41.05
C GLU A 119 -17.22 -4.69 -39.54
N TYR A 120 -18.26 -5.33 -38.99
CA TYR A 120 -18.48 -5.37 -37.55
C TYR A 120 -17.36 -6.11 -36.79
N ILE A 121 -17.03 -7.35 -37.20
CA ILE A 121 -15.98 -8.17 -36.57
C ILE A 121 -14.63 -7.44 -36.60
N LYS A 122 -14.32 -6.81 -37.73
CA LYS A 122 -13.14 -5.97 -37.90
C LYS A 122 -13.13 -4.79 -36.93
N LYS A 123 -14.26 -4.08 -36.76
CA LYS A 123 -14.39 -2.97 -35.82
C LYS A 123 -14.28 -3.43 -34.35
N LYS A 124 -14.90 -4.57 -33.98
CA LYS A 124 -14.75 -5.22 -32.65
C LYS A 124 -13.28 -5.53 -32.36
N SER A 125 -12.55 -6.07 -33.33
CA SER A 125 -11.12 -6.36 -33.23
C SER A 125 -10.28 -5.09 -33.04
N MET A 126 -10.57 -4.01 -33.78
CA MET A 126 -9.88 -2.72 -33.62
C MET A 126 -10.07 -2.13 -32.22
N ILE A 127 -11.30 -2.12 -31.69
CA ILE A 127 -11.61 -1.65 -30.34
C ILE A 127 -10.87 -2.49 -29.29
N LYS A 128 -10.87 -3.83 -29.43
CA LYS A 128 -10.15 -4.73 -28.50
C LYS A 128 -8.64 -4.47 -28.50
N ASN A 129 -8.06 -4.24 -29.68
CA ASN A 129 -6.63 -3.92 -29.82
C ASN A 129 -6.30 -2.55 -29.21
N GLU A 130 -7.13 -1.54 -29.42
CA GLU A 130 -6.91 -0.21 -28.84
C GLU A 130 -7.07 -0.23 -27.31
N LEU A 131 -8.05 -0.96 -26.76
CA LEU A 131 -8.17 -1.18 -25.31
C LEU A 131 -6.94 -1.90 -24.73
N LYS A 132 -6.42 -2.92 -25.43
CA LYS A 132 -5.19 -3.62 -25.03
C LYS A 132 -3.99 -2.68 -25.03
N LYS A 133 -3.88 -1.81 -26.05
CA LYS A 133 -2.83 -0.81 -26.16
C LYS A 133 -2.94 0.23 -25.05
N LEU A 134 -4.12 0.79 -24.81
CA LEU A 134 -4.39 1.72 -23.72
C LEU A 134 -4.07 1.08 -22.37
N ASN A 135 -4.51 -0.15 -22.10
CA ASN A 135 -4.17 -0.86 -20.86
C ASN A 135 -2.65 -1.06 -20.68
N SER A 136 -1.92 -1.31 -21.77
CA SER A 136 -0.45 -1.35 -21.72
C SER A 136 0.14 0.03 -21.44
N GLU A 137 -0.40 1.09 -22.05
CA GLU A 137 -0.01 2.48 -21.81
C GLU A 137 -0.31 2.90 -20.35
N PHE A 138 -1.49 2.59 -19.81
CA PHE A 138 -1.88 2.75 -18.40
C PHE A 138 -0.95 1.99 -17.43
N SER A 139 -0.57 0.76 -17.79
CA SER A 139 0.36 -0.05 -17.00
C SER A 139 1.77 0.54 -17.00
N LYS A 140 2.18 1.17 -18.12
CA LYS A 140 3.48 1.83 -18.28
C LYS A 140 3.52 3.22 -17.65
N SER A 141 2.41 3.96 -17.67
CA SER A 141 2.30 5.30 -17.13
C SER A 141 2.24 5.33 -15.59
N LYS A 142 2.38 4.18 -14.92
CA LYS A 142 2.34 4.06 -13.46
C LYS A 142 1.12 4.77 -12.86
N ILE A 143 -0.04 4.67 -13.51
CA ILE A 143 -1.24 5.31 -13.00
C ILE A 143 -1.68 4.56 -11.74
N THR A 144 -1.42 5.18 -10.61
CA THR A 144 -1.98 4.80 -9.32
C THR A 144 -3.24 5.65 -9.17
N TYR A 145 -4.43 5.07 -9.42
CA TYR A 145 -5.75 5.72 -9.36
C TYR A 145 -6.19 6.16 -7.94
N CYS A 146 -5.24 6.46 -7.08
CA CYS A 146 -5.43 7.23 -5.88
C CYS A 146 -4.12 7.95 -5.65
N HIS A 147 -4.13 9.28 -5.70
CA HIS A 147 -3.05 10.07 -5.14
C HIS A 147 -3.15 9.90 -3.64
N TYR A 148 -2.57 8.82 -3.10
CA TYR A 148 -2.57 8.57 -1.66
C TYR A 148 -1.73 9.61 -0.94
N PHE A 149 -0.73 10.17 -1.62
CA PHE A 149 0.12 11.20 -1.10
C PHE A 149 -0.61 12.55 -1.09
N CYS A 150 -0.53 13.25 0.04
CA CYS A 150 -0.91 14.66 0.08
C CYS A 150 0.00 15.48 -0.85
N LYS A 151 -0.43 16.71 -1.15
CA LYS A 151 0.33 17.62 -2.01
C LYS A 151 1.79 17.77 -1.52
N GLU A 152 2.72 17.61 -2.46
CA GLU A 152 4.19 17.68 -2.26
C GLU A 152 4.77 16.67 -1.25
N GLU A 153 4.01 15.65 -0.82
CA GLU A 153 4.49 14.69 0.17
C GLU A 153 5.65 13.84 -0.37
N THR A 154 5.55 13.37 -1.62
CA THR A 154 6.60 12.57 -2.26
C THR A 154 7.93 13.32 -2.34
N ASP A 155 7.89 14.58 -2.76
CA ASP A 155 9.07 15.46 -2.82
C ASP A 155 9.66 15.68 -1.43
N PHE A 156 8.79 15.84 -0.42
CA PHE A 156 9.21 16.01 0.96
C PHE A 156 9.91 14.75 1.49
N ILE A 157 9.37 13.55 1.20
CA ILE A 157 9.96 12.27 1.57
C ILE A 157 11.35 12.11 0.95
N GLN A 158 11.47 12.34 -0.36
CA GLN A 158 12.74 12.19 -1.08
C GLN A 158 13.83 13.12 -0.53
N LYS A 159 13.47 14.36 -0.19
CA LYS A 159 14.43 15.37 0.32
C LYS A 159 14.84 15.14 1.78
N ASN A 160 14.01 14.48 2.60
CA ASN A 160 14.18 14.46 4.06
C ASN A 160 14.28 13.06 4.69
N GLY A 161 14.39 11.98 3.89
CA GLY A 161 14.43 10.59 4.38
C GLY A 161 15.46 10.25 5.47
N ASN A 162 16.50 11.07 5.68
CA ASN A 162 17.53 10.85 6.70
C ASN A 162 17.49 11.84 7.88
N LYS A 163 16.52 12.76 7.93
CA LYS A 163 16.43 13.79 8.96
C LYS A 163 15.38 13.41 10.01
N LYS A 164 15.83 12.98 11.19
CA LYS A 164 14.96 12.42 12.26
C LYS A 164 13.84 13.37 12.72
N ASP A 165 14.13 14.66 12.74
CA ASP A 165 13.22 15.67 13.30
C ASP A 165 12.40 16.41 12.23
N GLU A 166 12.51 16.04 10.96
CA GLU A 166 11.77 16.68 9.87
C GLU A 166 10.50 15.89 9.56
N CYS A 167 9.35 16.52 9.80
CA CYS A 167 8.05 15.98 9.44
C CYS A 167 7.18 17.06 8.79
N LYS A 168 6.30 16.65 7.87
CA LYS A 168 5.30 17.53 7.27
C LYS A 168 3.92 17.14 7.78
N SER A 169 3.22 18.11 8.35
CA SER A 169 1.88 17.93 8.90
C SER A 169 0.84 18.51 7.97
N TYR A 170 -0.23 17.76 7.75
CA TYR A 170 -1.38 18.13 6.94
C TYR A 170 -2.60 18.20 7.85
N ILE A 171 -3.14 19.40 8.05
CA ILE A 171 -4.41 19.58 8.77
C ILE A 171 -5.52 19.32 7.78
N LEU A 172 -6.19 18.18 7.93
CA LEU A 172 -7.20 17.70 7.01
C LEU A 172 -8.58 18.16 7.46
N ARG A 173 -9.35 18.67 6.52
CA ARG A 173 -10.72 19.15 6.73
C ARG A 173 -11.71 18.26 5.97
N PRO A 174 -12.93 18.08 6.49
CA PRO A 174 -13.97 17.38 5.75
C PRO A 174 -14.29 18.14 4.46
N SER A 175 -14.22 17.44 3.34
CA SER A 175 -14.80 17.89 2.08
C SER A 175 -16.12 17.15 1.83
N VAL A 176 -17.19 17.92 1.62
CA VAL A 176 -18.49 17.38 1.20
C VAL A 176 -18.48 16.99 -0.28
N ALA A 177 -17.60 17.59 -1.07
CA ALA A 177 -17.41 17.21 -2.46
C ALA A 177 -16.69 15.85 -2.50
N PHE A 178 -17.26 14.91 -3.24
CA PHE A 178 -16.63 13.65 -3.55
C PHE A 178 -16.64 13.50 -5.07
N ASP A 179 -15.47 13.66 -5.67
CA ASP A 179 -15.27 13.26 -7.05
C ASP A 179 -14.68 11.84 -7.05
N PRO A 180 -15.43 10.82 -7.50
CA PRO A 180 -14.93 9.44 -7.53
C PRO A 180 -13.73 9.24 -8.45
N PHE A 181 -13.46 10.20 -9.35
CA PHE A 181 -12.33 10.17 -10.27
C PHE A 181 -11.14 11.01 -9.78
N ILE A 182 -11.40 11.99 -8.89
CA ILE A 182 -10.39 12.90 -8.36
C ILE A 182 -10.48 12.92 -6.83
N VAL A 183 -9.93 11.89 -6.20
CA VAL A 183 -9.74 11.87 -4.74
C VAL A 183 -8.34 12.35 -4.43
N THR A 184 -8.24 13.53 -3.80
CA THR A 184 -6.95 14.05 -3.31
C THR A 184 -6.42 13.19 -2.16
N GLY A 185 -5.11 13.20 -1.92
CA GLY A 185 -4.52 12.49 -0.79
C GLY A 185 -5.07 13.00 0.54
N GLU A 186 -5.28 14.31 0.65
CA GLU A 186 -5.91 14.95 1.79
C GLU A 186 -7.32 14.40 2.07
N ASP A 187 -8.17 14.30 1.05
CA ASP A 187 -9.53 13.75 1.19
C ASP A 187 -9.49 12.25 1.53
N PHE A 188 -8.59 11.50 0.90
CA PHE A 188 -8.40 10.07 1.17
C PHE A 188 -8.02 9.86 2.65
N HIS A 189 -6.97 10.55 3.11
CA HIS A 189 -6.47 10.44 4.46
C HIS A 189 -7.50 10.90 5.50
N PHE A 190 -8.27 11.96 5.20
CA PHE A 190 -9.34 12.43 6.08
C PHE A 190 -10.43 11.36 6.25
N ARG A 191 -10.94 10.81 5.13
CA ARG A 191 -11.98 9.79 5.13
C ARG A 191 -11.53 8.52 5.82
N LEU A 192 -10.29 8.10 5.59
CA LEU A 192 -9.69 6.94 6.25
C LEU A 192 -9.63 7.14 7.77
N ALA A 193 -9.05 8.26 8.24
CA ALA A 193 -8.97 8.57 9.66
C ALA A 193 -10.35 8.72 10.32
N SER A 194 -11.30 9.38 9.64
CA SER A 194 -12.68 9.50 10.10
C SER A 194 -13.36 8.14 10.26
N SER A 195 -13.14 7.22 9.33
CA SER A 195 -13.70 5.87 9.40
C SER A 195 -13.24 5.10 10.65
N PHE A 196 -12.01 5.31 11.11
CA PHE A 196 -11.50 4.68 12.32
C PHE A 196 -12.21 5.17 13.58
N LEU A 197 -12.46 6.48 13.70
CA LEU A 197 -13.17 7.04 14.84
C LEU A 197 -14.65 6.62 14.83
N ASN A 198 -15.29 6.61 13.65
CA ASN A 198 -16.68 6.18 13.51
C ASN A 198 -16.86 4.70 13.90
N HIS A 199 -15.87 3.86 13.64
CA HIS A 199 -15.90 2.44 14.04
C HIS A 199 -15.83 2.24 15.56
N ALA A 200 -15.42 3.25 16.32
CA ALA A 200 -15.38 3.16 17.79
C ALA A 200 -16.79 3.04 18.41
N ASN A 201 -17.84 3.46 17.70
CA ASN A 201 -19.23 3.50 18.15
C ASN A 201 -19.41 4.05 19.59
N ALA A 202 -18.60 5.04 19.95
CA ALA A 202 -18.47 5.52 21.33
C ALA A 202 -19.00 6.96 21.53
N GLY A 203 -19.85 7.45 20.61
CA GLY A 203 -20.39 8.81 20.67
C GLY A 203 -19.39 9.92 20.32
N PHE A 204 -18.20 9.58 19.85
CA PHE A 204 -17.19 10.58 19.51
C PHE A 204 -17.58 11.42 18.29
N THR A 205 -17.40 12.73 18.41
CA THR A 205 -17.50 13.68 17.30
C THR A 205 -16.10 14.06 16.83
N LEU A 206 -15.81 13.86 15.55
CA LEU A 206 -14.53 14.21 14.95
C LEU A 206 -14.38 15.73 14.81
N ASN A 207 -13.31 16.31 15.38
CA ASN A 207 -13.05 17.75 15.32
C ASN A 207 -11.94 18.10 14.31
N GLU A 208 -10.84 17.33 14.31
CA GLU A 208 -9.68 17.60 13.46
C GLU A 208 -8.90 16.32 13.21
N VAL A 209 -8.44 16.13 11.97
CA VAL A 209 -7.46 15.10 11.61
C VAL A 209 -6.19 15.80 11.20
N THR A 210 -5.08 15.48 11.86
CA THR A 210 -3.74 15.82 11.36
C THR A 210 -3.09 14.56 10.84
N TYR A 211 -2.78 14.52 9.54
CA TYR A 211 -1.90 13.51 8.95
C TYR A 211 -0.46 14.00 9.03
N VAL A 212 0.47 13.13 9.41
CA VAL A 212 1.89 13.49 9.52
C VAL A 212 2.73 12.54 8.69
N CYS A 213 3.46 13.13 7.74
CA CYS A 213 4.48 12.45 6.99
C CYS A 213 5.84 12.66 7.66
N ASN A 214 6.41 11.60 8.22
CA ASN A 214 7.77 11.60 8.77
C ASN A 214 8.66 10.61 7.97
N PRO A 215 9.47 11.11 7.02
CA PRO A 215 10.26 10.28 6.13
C PRO A 215 11.30 9.40 6.84
N TYR A 216 11.89 9.90 7.92
CA TYR A 216 12.87 9.15 8.71
C TYR A 216 12.20 7.97 9.43
N ASN A 217 11.08 8.21 10.12
CA ASN A 217 10.33 7.15 10.80
C ASN A 217 9.78 6.13 9.80
N LEU A 218 9.28 6.58 8.64
CA LEU A 218 8.81 5.69 7.57
C LEU A 218 9.94 4.79 7.06
N LYS A 219 11.14 5.34 6.85
CA LYS A 219 12.32 4.56 6.46
C LYS A 219 12.66 3.51 7.51
N LYS A 220 12.75 3.89 8.79
CA LYS A 220 13.05 2.99 9.91
C LYS A 220 12.01 1.88 10.07
N PHE A 221 10.74 2.23 9.94
CA PHE A 221 9.63 1.29 9.97
C PHE A 221 9.73 0.24 8.84
N ASN A 222 10.07 0.66 7.63
CA ASN A 222 10.27 -0.25 6.50
C ASN A 222 11.55 -1.10 6.63
N GLU A 223 12.63 -0.54 7.18
CA GLU A 223 13.82 -1.31 7.55
C GLU A 223 13.48 -2.40 8.57
N LYS A 224 12.70 -2.06 9.61
CA LYS A 224 12.23 -3.00 10.63
C LYS A 224 11.35 -4.10 10.05
N LYS A 225 10.46 -3.78 9.11
CA LYS A 225 9.67 -4.79 8.37
C LYS A 225 10.57 -5.87 7.75
N ARG A 226 11.63 -5.46 7.05
CA ARG A 226 12.60 -6.39 6.42
C ARG A 226 13.38 -7.19 7.44
N GLU A 227 13.81 -6.53 8.52
CA GLU A 227 14.52 -7.17 9.64
C GLU A 227 13.68 -8.28 10.28
N LEU A 228 12.42 -7.98 10.63
CA LEU A 228 11.50 -8.94 11.24
C LEU A 228 11.15 -10.09 10.28
N ALA A 229 10.90 -9.78 9.01
CA ALA A 229 10.63 -10.79 8.00
C ALA A 229 11.81 -11.78 7.87
N LYS A 230 13.04 -11.26 7.80
CA LYS A 230 14.25 -12.08 7.76
C LYS A 230 14.45 -12.89 9.04
N ARG A 231 14.28 -12.26 10.21
CA ARG A 231 14.48 -12.90 11.53
C ARG A 231 13.59 -14.12 11.72
N HIS A 232 12.33 -14.03 11.34
CA HIS A 232 11.33 -15.08 11.57
C HIS A 232 11.02 -15.92 10.33
N ASN A 233 11.77 -15.72 9.25
CA ASN A 233 11.55 -16.41 7.97
C ASN A 233 10.13 -16.20 7.42
N PHE A 234 9.60 -14.99 7.55
CA PHE A 234 8.32 -14.59 6.97
C PHE A 234 8.53 -14.01 5.56
N MET A 235 7.54 -14.19 4.69
CA MET A 235 7.50 -13.47 3.42
C MET A 235 7.29 -11.98 3.70
N LEU A 236 8.04 -11.11 3.01
CA LEU A 236 7.97 -9.66 3.24
C LEU A 236 6.53 -9.13 3.07
N ASP A 237 5.78 -9.67 2.10
CA ASP A 237 4.39 -9.26 1.83
C ASP A 237 3.38 -9.79 2.86
N SER A 238 3.74 -10.84 3.59
CA SER A 238 2.92 -11.37 4.68
C SER A 238 3.02 -10.52 5.96
N MET A 239 4.10 -9.73 6.09
CA MET A 239 4.30 -8.79 7.19
C MET A 239 3.48 -7.51 6.97
N LYS A 240 2.18 -7.60 7.25
CA LYS A 240 1.25 -6.48 7.18
C LYS A 240 1.20 -5.77 8.53
N PRO A 241 1.33 -4.43 8.57
CA PRO A 241 1.17 -3.72 9.83
C PRO A 241 -0.31 -3.72 10.24
N LEU A 242 -0.54 -3.73 11.54
CA LEU A 242 -1.86 -3.51 12.13
C LEU A 242 -2.10 -2.01 12.25
N ILE A 243 -3.36 -1.61 12.10
CA ILE A 243 -3.81 -0.26 12.42
C ILE A 243 -4.29 -0.28 13.86
N LEU A 244 -3.54 0.37 14.74
CA LEU A 244 -3.83 0.38 16.18
C LEU A 244 -3.87 1.80 16.72
N PHE A 245 -4.54 1.96 17.86
CA PHE A 245 -4.82 3.23 18.50
C PHE A 245 -4.00 3.41 19.77
N HIS A 246 -3.55 4.63 20.03
CA HIS A 246 -2.83 4.99 21.25
C HIS A 246 -3.37 6.29 21.85
N GLY A 247 -3.73 6.25 23.13
CA GLY A 247 -4.09 7.42 23.93
C GLY A 247 -2.96 7.78 24.90
N ASN A 248 -2.73 9.07 25.08
CA ASN A 248 -1.76 9.60 26.03
C ASN A 248 -2.42 10.64 26.95
N ARG A 249 -1.92 10.75 28.19
CA ARG A 249 -2.47 11.70 29.17
C ARG A 249 -2.00 13.13 28.98
N LEU A 250 -0.80 13.33 28.42
CA LEU A 250 -0.22 14.67 28.27
C LEU A 250 -0.31 15.10 26.81
N GLU A 251 -0.97 16.23 26.56
CA GLU A 251 -1.14 16.75 25.20
C GLU A 251 0.20 17.03 24.51
N SER A 252 1.19 17.53 25.26
CA SER A 252 2.52 17.84 24.75
C SER A 252 3.27 16.62 24.21
N ASN A 253 2.90 15.40 24.61
CA ASN A 253 3.54 14.18 24.11
C ASN A 253 3.16 13.88 22.66
N TYR A 254 1.96 14.25 22.21
CA TYR A 254 1.49 13.88 20.87
C TYR A 254 2.39 14.45 19.78
N ASP A 255 2.72 15.74 19.84
CA ASP A 255 3.59 16.36 18.83
C ASP A 255 5.02 15.80 18.86
N SER A 256 5.54 15.50 20.07
CA SER A 256 6.84 14.83 20.20
C SER A 256 6.82 13.44 19.58
N ILE A 257 5.75 12.66 19.79
CA ILE A 257 5.59 11.30 19.24
C ILE A 257 5.49 11.36 17.72
N MET A 258 4.68 12.26 17.15
CA MET A 258 4.57 12.40 15.69
C MET A 258 5.92 12.79 15.05
N LYS A 259 6.72 13.61 15.75
CA LYS A 259 8.00 14.12 15.25
C LYS A 259 9.15 13.13 15.41
N THR A 260 9.25 12.45 16.55
CA THR A 260 10.45 11.66 16.92
C THR A 260 10.15 10.20 17.25
N ASN A 261 8.94 9.76 16.95
CA ASN A 261 8.37 8.46 17.32
C ASN A 261 8.19 8.31 18.86
N PHE A 262 7.68 7.16 19.28
CA PHE A 262 7.65 6.78 20.69
C PHE A 262 9.06 6.58 21.23
N SER A 263 9.24 6.79 22.53
CA SER A 263 10.52 6.56 23.21
C SER A 263 10.33 5.49 24.29
N ILE A 264 10.80 4.28 24.01
CA ILE A 264 10.66 3.12 24.91
C ILE A 264 11.29 3.41 26.28
N SER A 265 12.41 4.14 26.31
CA SER A 265 13.09 4.54 27.55
C SER A 265 12.26 5.44 28.47
N LYS A 266 11.23 6.12 27.93
CA LYS A 266 10.32 6.97 28.71
C LYS A 266 9.07 6.23 29.20
N VAL A 267 8.88 4.96 28.83
CA VAL A 267 7.73 4.17 29.29
C VAL A 267 7.77 4.01 30.81
N GLY A 268 6.68 4.41 31.46
CA GLY A 268 6.51 4.35 32.91
C GLY A 268 7.32 5.38 33.71
N SER A 269 8.14 6.23 33.09
CA SER A 269 9.01 7.17 33.82
C SER A 269 8.23 8.21 34.63
N ASN A 270 7.06 8.64 34.12
CA ASN A 270 6.27 9.71 34.72
C ASN A 270 5.16 9.18 35.65
N THR A 271 4.73 7.93 35.46
CA THR A 271 3.57 7.35 36.15
C THR A 271 3.93 6.23 37.13
N GLY A 272 5.13 5.66 37.03
CA GLY A 272 5.49 4.40 37.70
C GLY A 272 4.74 3.18 37.16
N ASN A 273 3.80 3.37 36.22
CA ASN A 273 3.03 2.28 35.63
C ASN A 273 3.88 1.59 34.55
N LEU A 274 4.31 0.37 34.85
CA LEU A 274 5.09 -0.46 33.93
C LEU A 274 4.21 -1.26 32.96
N GLY A 275 2.88 -1.15 33.09
CA GLY A 275 1.88 -1.83 32.27
C GLY A 275 1.66 -3.29 32.68
N TYR A 276 0.48 -3.84 32.36
CA TYR A 276 0.04 -5.18 32.77
C TYR A 276 0.66 -6.32 31.97
N TYR A 277 1.09 -6.06 30.74
CA TYR A 277 1.57 -7.07 29.79
C TYR A 277 3.01 -6.81 29.31
N GLY A 278 3.73 -5.96 30.03
CA GLY A 278 5.13 -5.67 29.79
C GLY A 278 5.46 -4.18 29.73
N LYS A 279 6.73 -3.86 29.94
CA LYS A 279 7.25 -2.47 29.93
C LYS A 279 7.50 -2.00 28.49
N GLY A 280 6.42 -1.73 27.76
CA GLY A 280 6.48 -1.22 26.38
C GLY A 280 5.37 -0.21 26.08
N VAL A 281 5.22 0.14 24.80
CA VAL A 281 4.16 1.05 24.35
C VAL A 281 2.91 0.23 24.06
N TYR A 282 1.80 0.64 24.67
CA TYR A 282 0.51 -0.04 24.57
C TYR A 282 -0.31 0.52 23.41
N PHE A 283 -0.90 -0.39 22.65
CA PHE A 283 -1.82 -0.09 21.57
C PHE A 283 -3.06 -0.96 21.71
N SER A 284 -4.19 -0.49 21.16
CA SER A 284 -5.41 -1.28 21.05
C SER A 284 -5.91 -1.31 19.61
N SER A 285 -6.56 -2.39 19.22
CA SER A 285 -7.36 -2.43 17.98
C SER A 285 -8.71 -1.72 18.14
N ILE A 286 -9.10 -1.41 19.39
CA ILE A 286 -10.38 -0.79 19.76
C ILE A 286 -10.13 0.69 20.09
N PRO A 287 -10.61 1.64 19.28
CA PRO A 287 -10.32 3.06 19.50
C PRO A 287 -10.84 3.58 20.84
N SER A 288 -12.03 3.14 21.27
CA SER A 288 -12.63 3.54 22.55
C SER A 288 -11.82 3.07 23.76
N TYR A 289 -11.13 1.92 23.64
CA TYR A 289 -10.24 1.43 24.68
C TYR A 289 -9.07 2.39 24.85
N SER A 290 -8.36 2.72 23.76
CA SER A 290 -7.24 3.67 23.81
C SER A 290 -7.68 5.10 24.20
N ALA A 291 -8.88 5.52 23.80
CA ALA A 291 -9.47 6.80 24.20
C ALA A 291 -9.69 6.89 25.73
N ALA A 292 -10.05 5.80 26.40
CA ALA A 292 -10.19 5.77 27.86
C ALA A 292 -8.86 6.02 28.61
N TYR A 293 -7.72 5.78 27.95
CA TYR A 293 -6.38 6.11 28.47
C TYR A 293 -5.89 7.49 28.02
N ALA A 294 -6.55 8.11 27.06
CA ALA A 294 -6.27 9.48 26.68
C ALA A 294 -6.76 10.40 27.81
N GLY A 295 -5.84 11.18 28.39
CA GLY A 295 -6.19 12.23 29.36
C GLY A 295 -6.67 13.50 28.67
N THR A 296 -6.82 13.44 27.34
CA THR A 296 -7.19 14.51 26.43
C THR A 296 -8.12 13.92 25.36
N ASN A 297 -8.83 14.75 24.61
CA ASN A 297 -9.65 14.27 23.49
C ASN A 297 -8.82 14.11 22.20
N ILE A 298 -7.65 13.46 22.33
CA ILE A 298 -6.73 13.19 21.23
C ILE A 298 -6.44 11.70 21.19
N LEU A 299 -6.48 11.13 19.99
CA LEU A 299 -6.12 9.74 19.73
C LEU A 299 -5.07 9.69 18.63
N LEU A 300 -4.03 8.90 18.82
CA LEU A 300 -3.12 8.54 17.73
C LEU A 300 -3.63 7.30 17.02
N VAL A 301 -3.49 7.31 15.70
CA VAL A 301 -3.58 6.11 14.87
C VAL A 301 -2.17 5.80 14.38
N CYS A 302 -1.77 4.56 14.58
CA CYS A 302 -0.43 4.09 14.27
C CYS A 302 -0.49 2.82 13.42
N LEU A 303 0.51 2.66 12.57
CA LEU A 303 0.81 1.42 11.90
C LEU A 303 1.81 0.68 12.77
N VAL A 304 1.54 -0.59 13.05
CA VAL A 304 2.32 -1.35 14.03
C VAL A 304 2.65 -2.74 13.50
N PHE A 305 3.92 -3.08 13.45
CA PHE A 305 4.34 -4.47 13.25
C PHE A 305 4.40 -5.18 14.58
N THR A 306 3.63 -6.26 14.75
CA THR A 306 3.72 -7.10 15.94
C THR A 306 4.85 -8.13 15.85
N GLY A 307 5.31 -8.45 14.63
CA GLY A 307 6.27 -9.52 14.40
C GLY A 307 5.72 -10.86 14.92
N LYS A 308 6.57 -11.66 15.57
CA LYS A 308 6.12 -12.83 16.30
C LYS A 308 5.61 -12.39 17.67
N ALA A 309 4.29 -12.34 17.84
CA ALA A 309 3.66 -11.91 19.08
C ALA A 309 3.58 -13.03 20.12
N TYR A 310 3.87 -12.72 21.38
CA TYR A 310 3.75 -13.63 22.51
C TYR A 310 2.40 -13.40 23.23
N PRO A 311 1.50 -14.39 23.24
CA PRO A 311 0.24 -14.26 23.95
C PRO A 311 0.45 -14.52 25.45
N LEU A 312 0.25 -13.49 26.27
CA LEU A 312 0.24 -13.64 27.73
C LEU A 312 -1.07 -14.29 28.17
N GLN A 313 -0.99 -15.26 29.06
CA GLN A 313 -2.17 -15.93 29.62
C GLN A 313 -2.78 -15.16 30.80
N GLN A 314 -1.99 -14.29 31.42
CA GLN A 314 -2.37 -13.53 32.61
C GLN A 314 -1.56 -12.25 32.71
N ILE A 315 -2.06 -11.31 33.51
CA ILE A 315 -1.36 -10.06 33.84
C ILE A 315 -0.01 -10.38 34.49
N THR A 316 1.06 -9.83 33.93
CA THR A 316 2.42 -9.92 34.47
C THR A 316 3.06 -8.53 34.38
N MET A 317 2.93 -7.75 35.45
CA MET A 317 3.28 -6.34 35.44
C MET A 317 4.73 -6.10 35.03
N GLY A 318 4.93 -5.21 34.04
CA GLY A 318 6.26 -4.75 33.63
C GLY A 318 7.21 -5.83 33.14
N CYS A 319 6.71 -7.02 32.78
CA CYS A 319 7.56 -8.10 32.30
C CYS A 319 8.40 -7.65 31.08
N PRO A 320 9.65 -8.15 30.96
CA PRO A 320 10.46 -7.88 29.78
C PRO A 320 9.86 -8.59 28.56
N ARG A 321 10.26 -8.15 27.37
CA ARG A 321 9.97 -8.86 26.11
C ARG A 321 10.39 -10.33 26.22
N GLN A 322 9.49 -11.24 25.88
CA GLN A 322 9.75 -12.67 25.83
C GLN A 322 10.81 -13.00 24.78
N GLU A 323 11.78 -13.85 25.14
CA GLU A 323 12.82 -14.29 24.23
C GLU A 323 12.22 -15.01 23.00
N GLY A 324 12.70 -14.62 21.81
CA GLY A 324 12.19 -15.15 20.53
C GLY A 324 10.92 -14.48 19.99
N TYR A 325 10.35 -13.49 20.69
CA TYR A 325 9.14 -12.76 20.28
C TYR A 325 9.41 -11.24 20.20
N ASP A 326 8.65 -10.50 19.40
CA ASP A 326 8.90 -9.05 19.20
C ASP A 326 7.85 -8.16 19.89
N SER A 327 6.71 -8.72 20.28
CA SER A 327 5.62 -8.02 20.97
C SER A 327 4.90 -8.96 21.93
N HIS A 328 4.12 -8.39 22.84
CA HIS A 328 3.17 -9.14 23.65
C HIS A 328 1.73 -8.79 23.26
N THR A 329 0.82 -9.74 23.45
CA THR A 329 -0.62 -9.47 23.43
C THR A 329 -1.26 -9.84 24.76
N SER A 330 -2.30 -9.11 25.09
CA SER A 330 -3.29 -9.48 26.11
C SER A 330 -3.85 -10.90 25.90
N PRO A 331 -4.46 -11.53 26.93
CA PRO A 331 -4.99 -12.89 26.83
C PRO A 331 -6.06 -13.12 25.77
N ASP A 332 -6.85 -12.09 25.44
CA ASP A 332 -7.82 -12.15 24.35
C ASP A 332 -7.17 -12.05 22.96
N GLY A 333 -5.89 -11.66 22.90
CA GLY A 333 -5.09 -11.59 21.69
C GLY A 333 -5.26 -10.31 20.87
N TYR A 334 -6.15 -9.38 21.25
CA TYR A 334 -6.46 -8.22 20.40
C TYR A 334 -6.81 -6.92 21.13
N SER A 335 -7.18 -6.94 22.41
CA SER A 335 -7.55 -5.70 23.12
C SER A 335 -6.33 -4.81 23.37
N GLU A 336 -5.22 -5.41 23.78
CA GLU A 336 -3.97 -4.72 24.04
C GLU A 336 -2.78 -5.43 23.39
N VAL A 337 -1.92 -4.65 22.74
CA VAL A 337 -0.66 -5.07 22.12
C VAL A 337 0.46 -4.21 22.70
N VAL A 338 1.54 -4.84 23.17
CA VAL A 338 2.70 -4.16 23.74
C VAL A 338 3.89 -4.28 22.81
N ILE A 339 4.45 -3.13 22.43
CA ILE A 339 5.59 -3.02 21.53
C ILE A 339 6.83 -2.55 22.30
N PHE A 340 7.96 -3.21 22.04
CA PHE A 340 9.23 -2.98 22.76
C PHE A 340 10.31 -2.29 21.92
N ASP A 341 10.05 -2.07 20.64
CA ASP A 341 10.96 -1.41 19.69
C ASP A 341 10.20 -0.28 18.98
N GLU A 342 10.71 0.94 19.05
CA GLU A 342 10.07 2.12 18.46
C GLU A 342 9.99 2.03 16.93
N ASP A 343 10.94 1.34 16.28
CA ASP A 343 10.96 1.17 14.83
C ASP A 343 9.87 0.19 14.34
N GLN A 344 9.18 -0.53 15.24
CA GLN A 344 7.98 -1.31 14.91
C GLN A 344 6.71 -0.45 14.81
N ILE A 345 6.80 0.85 15.05
CA ILE A 345 5.68 1.77 15.14
C ILE A 345 5.86 2.92 14.16
N LEU A 346 4.80 3.27 13.44
CA LEU A 346 4.72 4.47 12.63
C LEU A 346 3.44 5.25 12.97
N PRO A 347 3.54 6.35 13.74
CA PRO A 347 2.41 7.26 13.97
C PRO A 347 2.02 7.95 12.66
N ILE A 348 0.75 7.86 12.27
CA ILE A 348 0.26 8.41 10.99
C ILE A 348 -0.77 9.53 11.18
N TYR A 349 -1.70 9.38 12.13
CA TYR A 349 -2.74 10.36 12.37
C TYR A 349 -2.77 10.79 13.82
N LYS A 350 -2.97 12.09 14.03
CA LYS A 350 -3.42 12.69 15.29
C LYS A 350 -4.86 13.13 15.10
N ILE A 351 -5.78 12.48 15.78
CA ILE A 351 -7.23 12.72 15.69
C ILE A 351 -7.66 13.46 16.94
N LYS A 352 -8.21 14.67 16.79
CA LYS A 352 -8.91 15.38 17.87
C LYS A 352 -10.41 15.13 17.77
N TYR A 353 -11.04 14.84 18.90
CA TYR A 353 -12.47 14.56 18.98
C TYR A 353 -13.13 15.28 20.17
N SER A 354 -14.43 15.13 20.31
CA SER A 354 -15.20 15.46 21.52
C SER A 354 -16.14 14.30 21.84
N VAL A 355 -16.57 14.22 23.10
CA VAL A 355 -17.52 13.21 23.59
C VAL A 355 -18.90 13.84 23.74
#